data_AF-T0C993-F1
#
_entry.id   AF-T0C993-F1
#
_cell.length_a   1.000
_cell.length_b   1.000
_cell.length_c   1.000
_cell.angle_alpha   90.00
_cell.angle_beta   90.00
_cell.angle_gamma   90.00
#
_symmetry.space_group_name_H-M   'P 1'
#
loop_
_entity.id
_entity.type
_entity.pdbx_description
1 polymer ?
#
loop_
_entity_poly.entity_id
_entity_poly.type
_entity_poly.pdbx_seq_one_letter_code
_entity_poly.pdbx_strand_id
1 'polypeptide(L)'
;MSGGEAQRIAIARAWLRQSPLLLLDEPTAHLDPLTAADIETTLEELMANRTVIVVTHDPGFASRMDRMIFLTSHGFSTGCETQLEYRFAD
;
A
#
# COMPACT_ATOMS: atom_id res chain seq x y z
N MET A 1 22.12 -3.80 6.10
CA MET A 1 20.89 -3.02 6.26
C MET A 1 19.74 -4.00 6.39
N SER A 2 18.91 -3.84 7.42
CA SER A 2 17.67 -4.63 7.52
C SER A 2 16.69 -4.23 6.41
N GLY A 3 15.72 -5.09 6.10
CA GLY A 3 14.66 -4.75 5.14
C GLY A 3 13.93 -3.46 5.51
N GLY A 4 13.60 -3.29 6.80
CA GLY A 4 12.95 -2.08 7.30
C GLY A 4 13.80 -0.81 7.22
N GLU A 5 15.12 -0.88 7.40
CA GLU A 5 15.98 0.29 7.22
C GLU A 5 16.01 0.74 5.75
N ALA A 6 16.11 -0.19 4.80
CA ALA A 6 16.12 0.12 3.38
C ALA A 6 14.78 0.75 2.95
N GLN A 7 13.68 0.28 3.52
CA GLN A 7 12.34 0.78 3.30
C GLN A 7 12.16 2.21 3.83
N ARG A 8 12.61 2.49 5.07
CA ARG A 8 12.60 3.84 5.64
C ARG A 8 13.36 4.83 4.77
N ILE A 9 14.53 4.45 4.23
CA ILE A 9 15.28 5.29 3.30
C ILE A 9 14.50 5.51 1.99
N ALA A 10 13.83 4.49 1.47
CA ALA A 10 13.00 4.64 0.26
C ALA A 10 11.83 5.60 0.48
N ILE A 11 11.15 5.51 1.62
CA ILE A 11 10.05 6.41 2.01
C ILE A 11 10.57 7.85 2.16
N ALA A 12 11.67 8.05 2.89
CA ALA A 12 12.28 9.37 3.06
C ALA A 12 12.66 9.99 1.70
N ARG A 13 13.21 9.19 0.78
CA ARG A 13 13.54 9.64 -0.59
C ARG A 13 12.29 10.02 -1.39
N ALA A 14 11.21 9.25 -1.27
CA ALA A 14 9.94 9.59 -1.91
C ALA A 14 9.38 10.92 -1.39
N TRP A 15 9.48 11.14 -0.08
CA TRP A 15 9.06 12.38 0.59
C TRP A 15 9.80 13.60 0.05
N LEU A 16 11.13 13.52 -0.02
CA LEU A 16 11.98 14.60 -0.52
C LEU A 16 11.73 14.91 -2.01
N ARG A 17 11.32 13.91 -2.79
CA ARG A 17 11.09 14.08 -4.24
C ARG A 17 9.79 14.81 -4.58
N GLN A 18 8.87 14.94 -3.62
CA GLN A 18 7.57 15.62 -3.77
C GLN A 18 6.83 15.30 -5.07
N SER A 19 6.91 14.05 -5.56
CA SER A 19 6.32 13.66 -6.84
C SER A 19 4.78 13.66 -6.80
N PRO A 20 4.09 14.13 -7.86
CA PRO A 20 2.63 14.12 -7.91
C PRO A 20 2.03 12.71 -8.06
N LEU A 21 2.83 11.75 -8.54
CA LEU A 21 2.50 10.34 -8.65
C LEU A 21 3.50 9.51 -7.83
N LEU A 22 2.97 8.63 -6.97
CA LEU A 22 3.73 7.68 -6.17
C LEU A 22 3.34 6.25 -6.55
N LEU A 23 4.33 5.39 -6.78
CA LEU A 23 4.15 3.96 -6.99
C LEU A 23 4.81 3.22 -5.82
N LEU A 24 4.04 2.43 -5.11
CA LEU A 24 4.48 1.66 -3.95
C LEU A 24 4.28 0.17 -4.22
N ASP A 25 5.37 -0.58 -4.19
CA ASP A 25 5.35 -2.03 -4.33
C ASP A 25 5.64 -2.65 -2.95
N GLU A 26 4.62 -3.25 -2.35
CA GLU A 26 4.67 -3.89 -1.03
C GLU A 26 5.32 -3.02 0.07
N PRO A 27 4.81 -1.80 0.32
CA PRO A 27 5.49 -0.77 1.13
C PRO A 27 5.53 -1.03 2.63
N THR A 28 4.97 -2.16 3.09
CA THR A 28 4.99 -2.65 4.47
C THR A 28 5.53 -4.08 4.57
N ALA A 29 5.96 -4.70 3.46
CA ALA A 29 6.43 -6.07 3.49
C ALA A 29 7.71 -6.23 4.32
N HIS A 30 7.84 -7.42 4.92
CA HIS A 30 8.99 -7.80 5.77
C HIS A 30 9.15 -6.98 7.05
N LEU A 31 8.14 -6.19 7.45
CA LEU A 31 8.10 -5.51 8.74
C LEU A 31 7.33 -6.35 9.76
N ASP A 32 7.73 -6.28 11.03
CA ASP A 32 6.89 -6.78 12.11
C ASP A 32 5.64 -5.89 12.28
N PRO A 33 4.54 -6.41 12.85
CA PRO A 33 3.26 -5.69 12.91
C PRO A 33 3.33 -4.31 13.58
N LEU A 34 4.18 -4.14 14.60
CA LEU A 34 4.32 -2.86 15.29
C LEU A 34 5.02 -1.85 14.37
N THR A 35 6.14 -2.26 13.76
CA THR A 35 6.85 -1.41 12.80
C THR A 35 6.01 -1.11 11.56
N ALA A 36 5.17 -2.04 11.11
CA ALA A 36 4.26 -1.83 9.98
C ALA A 36 3.27 -0.70 10.29
N ALA A 37 2.62 -0.71 11.45
CA ALA A 37 1.65 0.33 11.84
C ALA A 37 2.25 1.75 11.86
N ASP A 38 3.48 1.89 12.36
CA ASP A 38 4.20 3.18 12.36
C ASP A 38 4.50 3.65 10.91
N ILE A 39 4.92 2.72 10.05
CA ILE A 39 5.21 2.99 8.64
C ILE A 39 3.94 3.34 7.87
N GLU A 40 2.83 2.65 8.13
CA GLU A 40 1.54 2.93 7.50
C GLU A 40 1.06 4.35 7.78
N THR A 41 1.16 4.80 9.03
CA THR A 41 0.82 6.19 9.41
C THR A 41 1.67 7.19 8.63
N THR A 42 2.97 6.92 8.51
CA THR A 42 3.90 7.75 7.72
C THR A 42 3.54 7.73 6.23
N LEU A 43 3.13 6.59 5.69
CA LEU A 43 2.71 6.46 4.30
C LEU A 43 1.43 7.25 4.03
N GLU A 44 0.44 7.23 4.93
CA GLU A 44 -0.78 8.03 4.77
C GLU A 44 -0.49 9.53 4.64
N GLU A 45 0.40 10.05 5.47
CA GLU A 45 0.86 11.43 5.37
C GLU A 45 1.59 11.71 4.06
N LEU A 46 2.46 10.78 3.63
CA LEU A 46 3.17 10.90 2.35
C LEU A 46 2.21 10.92 1.16
N MET A 47 1.15 10.11 1.23
CA MET A 47 0.14 9.93 0.19
C MET A 47 -0.82 11.12 0.07
N ALA A 48 -0.98 11.91 1.13
CA ALA A 48 -1.88 13.06 1.14
C ALA A 48 -1.61 14.01 -0.04
N ASN A 49 -2.68 14.36 -0.77
CA ASN A 49 -2.64 15.25 -1.95
C ASN A 49 -1.78 14.73 -3.12
N ARG A 50 -1.54 13.41 -3.21
CA ARG A 50 -0.84 12.78 -4.33
C ARG A 50 -1.72 11.72 -4.97
N THR A 51 -1.47 11.44 -6.25
CA THR A 51 -1.96 10.23 -6.87
C THR A 51 -1.05 9.08 -6.44
N VAL A 52 -1.61 8.03 -5.87
CA VAL A 52 -0.84 6.90 -5.34
C VAL A 52 -1.38 5.61 -5.95
N ILE A 53 -0.47 4.75 -6.41
CA ILE A 53 -0.78 3.38 -6.79
C ILE A 53 0.02 2.47 -5.87
N VAL A 54 -0.69 1.61 -5.14
CA VAL A 54 -0.12 0.62 -4.25
C VAL A 54 -0.36 -0.77 -4.82
N VAL A 55 0.67 -1.60 -4.80
CA VAL A 55 0.56 -3.04 -4.98
C VAL A 55 0.79 -3.67 -3.61
N THR A 56 -0.19 -4.43 -3.11
CA THR A 56 -0.07 -5.15 -1.86
C THR A 56 -0.94 -6.40 -1.84
N HIS A 57 -0.51 -7.40 -1.09
CA HIS A 57 -1.32 -8.56 -0.72
C HIS A 57 -2.02 -8.40 0.65
N ASP A 58 -1.82 -7.29 1.36
CA ASP A 58 -2.45 -7.01 2.65
C ASP A 58 -3.85 -6.38 2.46
N PRO A 59 -4.94 -7.10 2.79
CA PRO A 59 -6.29 -6.56 2.68
C PRO A 59 -6.55 -5.39 3.63
N GLY A 60 -5.90 -5.36 4.79
CA GLY A 60 -6.00 -4.27 5.77
C GLY A 60 -5.45 -2.98 5.18
N PHE A 61 -4.24 -3.01 4.63
CA PHE A 61 -3.67 -1.85 3.96
C PHE A 61 -4.45 -1.44 2.72
N ALA A 62 -4.87 -2.41 1.89
CA ALA A 62 -5.66 -2.14 0.68
C ALA A 62 -7.01 -1.47 0.99
N SER A 63 -7.66 -1.83 2.09
CA SER A 63 -8.96 -1.25 2.50
C SER A 63 -8.91 0.25 2.83
N ARG A 64 -7.71 0.80 3.06
CA ARG A 64 -7.50 2.24 3.32
C ARG A 64 -7.43 3.08 2.03
N MET A 65 -7.45 2.44 0.86
CA MET A 65 -7.32 3.12 -0.44
C MET A 65 -8.68 3.56 -0.99
N ASP A 66 -8.70 4.67 -1.74
CA ASP A 66 -9.93 5.19 -2.37
C ASP A 66 -10.57 4.20 -3.36
N ARG A 67 -9.75 3.37 -4.01
CA ARG A 67 -10.16 2.42 -5.05
C ARG A 67 -9.29 1.17 -4.98
N MET A 68 -9.92 0.01 -5.17
CA MET A 68 -9.22 -1.28 -5.19
C MET A 68 -9.39 -1.97 -6.54
N ILE A 69 -8.30 -2.57 -7.01
CA ILE A 69 -8.27 -3.46 -8.17
C ILE A 69 -7.72 -4.80 -7.71
N PHE A 70 -8.54 -5.85 -7.78
CA PHE A 70 -8.12 -7.21 -7.48
C PHE A 70 -7.62 -7.87 -8.75
N LEU A 71 -6.36 -8.32 -8.72
CA LEU A 71 -5.74 -9.05 -9.81
C LEU A 71 -5.87 -10.56 -9.58
N THR A 72 -6.24 -11.30 -10.62
CA THR A 72 -6.35 -12.75 -10.63
C THR A 72 -5.58 -13.30 -11.83
N SER A 73 -5.33 -14.62 -11.85
CA SER A 73 -4.72 -15.29 -13.02
C SER A 73 -5.54 -15.17 -14.30
N HIS A 74 -6.84 -14.86 -14.21
CA HIS A 74 -7.77 -14.81 -15.34
C HIS A 74 -8.21 -13.38 -15.71
N GLY A 75 -7.67 -12.35 -15.06
CA GLY A 75 -8.05 -10.95 -15.29
C GLY A 75 -8.08 -10.15 -14.00
N PHE A 76 -8.88 -9.09 -13.96
CA PHE A 76 -9.02 -8.23 -12.78
C PHE A 76 -10.48 -7.89 -12.50
N SER A 77 -10.75 -7.51 -11.25
CA SER A 77 -12.03 -6.91 -10.84
C SER A 77 -11.76 -5.61 -10.08
N THR A 78 -12.74 -4.71 -10.06
CA THR A 78 -12.64 -3.42 -9.37
C THR A 78 -13.66 -3.38 -8.23
N GLY A 79 -13.28 -2.81 -7.08
CA GLY A 79 -14.17 -2.63 -5.94
C GLY A 79 -13.95 -1.29 -5.22
N CYS A 80 -14.93 -0.90 -4.40
CA CYS A 80 -14.81 0.11 -3.35
C CYS A 80 -15.07 -0.52 -1.98
N GLU A 81 -14.77 0.22 -0.91
CA GLU A 81 -14.76 -0.17 0.52
C GLU A 81 -15.88 -1.14 0.96
N THR A 82 -17.06 -1.10 0.33
CA THR A 82 -18.25 -1.92 0.68
C THR A 82 -18.34 -3.30 0.01
N GLN A 83 -17.34 -3.74 -0.78
CA GLN A 83 -17.41 -5.02 -1.52
C GLN A 83 -16.47 -6.14 -1.01
N LEU A 84 -15.81 -5.94 0.15
CA LEU A 84 -14.88 -6.92 0.72
C LEU A 84 -15.54 -8.13 1.40
N GLU A 85 -16.87 -8.24 1.40
CA GLU A 85 -17.53 -9.49 1.76
C GLU A 85 -17.62 -10.43 0.54
N TYR A 86 -16.84 -11.51 0.62
CA TYR A 86 -17.25 -12.83 0.13
C TYR A 86 -17.15 -13.13 -1.37
N ARG A 87 -15.95 -13.05 -1.97
CA ARG A 87 -15.69 -13.69 -3.29
C ARG A 87 -14.29 -14.32 -3.46
N PHE A 88 -13.74 -14.90 -2.40
CA PHE A 88 -12.49 -15.69 -2.47
C PHE A 88 -12.61 -17.06 -1.78
N ALA A 89 -13.78 -17.69 -1.87
CA ALA A 89 -13.96 -19.10 -1.58
C ALA A 89 -14.16 -19.83 -2.91
N ASP A 90 -13.09 -20.00 -3.68
CA ASP A 90 -12.91 -21.03 -4.71
C ASP A 90 -11.45 -21.48 -4.69
#